data_AF-A0A1E7G4W7-F1
#
_entry.id   AF-A0A1E7G4W7-F1
#
_cell.length_a   1.000
_cell.length_b   1.000
_cell.length_c   1.000
_cell.angle_alpha   90.00
_cell.angle_beta   90.00
_cell.angle_gamma   90.00
#
_symmetry.space_group_name_H-M   'P 1'
#
loop_
_entity.id
_entity.type
_entity.pdbx_description
1 polymer ?
#
loop_
_entity_poly.entity_id
_entity_poly.type
_entity_poly.pdbx_seq_one_letter_code
_entity_poly.pdbx_strand_id
1 'polypeptide(L)'
;MEIKIKQLKKTVEVKASVKNLKKTYAAHLELAKLEDTEVDGSEALEKVMQIPEKMVDYIVDIMKLKEDSREKLEEMEMEEVTEIFSYVSSRLMGASDADIEKAKENNEQGLAQESE
;
A
#
# COMPACT_ATOMS: atom_id res chain seq x y z
N MET A 1 2.26 6.95 -16.20
CA MET A 1 0.88 6.65 -15.75
C MET A 1 0.55 7.59 -14.61
N GLU A 2 -0.67 8.10 -14.58
CA GLU A 2 -1.08 9.01 -13.51
C GLU A 2 -1.65 8.20 -12.33
N ILE A 3 -1.14 8.48 -11.13
CA ILE A 3 -1.64 7.93 -9.87
C ILE A 3 -2.20 9.09 -9.07
N LYS A 4 -3.47 8.97 -8.66
CA LYS A 4 -4.16 9.97 -7.85
C LYS A 4 -4.47 9.40 -6.47
N ILE A 5 -3.80 9.92 -5.44
CA ILE A 5 -4.15 9.62 -4.04
C ILE A 5 -5.14 10.68 -3.57
N LYS A 6 -6.38 10.26 -3.32
CA LYS A 6 -7.47 11.14 -2.87
C LYS A 6 -7.20 11.70 -1.47
N GLN A 7 -6.72 10.85 -0.57
CA GLN A 7 -6.41 11.14 0.84
C GLN A 7 -5.36 12.26 0.96
N LEU A 8 -4.32 12.22 0.14
CA LEU A 8 -3.27 13.25 0.10
C LEU A 8 -3.63 14.44 -0.81
N LYS A 9 -4.73 14.37 -1.56
CA LYS A 9 -5.10 15.31 -2.64
C LYS A 9 -3.94 15.55 -3.61
N LYS A 10 -3.15 14.50 -3.89
CA LYS A 10 -1.97 14.56 -4.76
C LYS A 10 -2.14 13.65 -5.97
N THR A 11 -1.72 14.18 -7.11
CA THR A 11 -1.63 13.47 -8.38
C THR A 11 -0.17 13.47 -8.81
N VAL A 12 0.38 12.30 -9.10
CA VAL A 12 1.78 12.14 -9.52
C VAL A 12 1.86 11.28 -10.77
N GLU A 13 2.68 11.71 -11.72
CA GLU A 13 3.07 10.85 -12.83
C GLU A 13 4.14 9.85 -12.38
N VAL A 14 3.77 8.58 -12.38
CA VAL A 14 4.67 7.47 -12.05
C VAL A 14 5.02 6.71 -13.32
N LYS A 15 6.29 6.32 -13.46
CA LYS A 15 6.74 5.48 -14.57
C LYS A 15 6.60 4.01 -14.19
N ALA A 16 5.92 3.22 -15.02
CA ALA A 16 5.91 1.75 -14.95
C ALA A 16 7.26 1.19 -15.43
N SER A 17 8.34 1.58 -14.76
CA SER A 17 9.70 1.13 -15.07
C SER A 17 9.99 -0.18 -14.35
N VAL A 18 10.90 -0.98 -14.91
CA VAL A 18 11.43 -2.19 -14.24
C VAL A 18 11.96 -1.87 -12.84
N LYS A 19 12.52 -0.67 -12.63
CA LYS A 19 12.97 -0.21 -11.31
C LYS A 19 11.82 -0.12 -10.31
N ASN A 20 10.71 0.50 -10.71
CA ASN A 20 9.54 0.65 -9.83
C ASN A 20 8.84 -0.70 -9.61
N LEU A 21 8.75 -1.53 -10.64
CA LEU A 21 8.18 -2.87 -10.53
C LEU A 21 8.98 -3.74 -9.54
N LYS A 22 10.32 -3.70 -9.60
CA LYS A 22 11.18 -4.39 -8.63
C LYS A 22 10.94 -3.90 -7.20
N LYS A 23 10.76 -2.59 -7.00
CA LYS A 23 10.46 -2.02 -5.68
C LYS A 23 9.11 -2.49 -5.16
N THR A 24 8.10 -2.57 -6.03
CA THR A 24 6.78 -3.11 -5.66
C THR A 24 6.89 -4.56 -5.19
N TYR A 25 7.55 -5.43 -5.94
CA TYR A 25 7.74 -6.81 -5.50
C TYR A 25 8.60 -6.93 -4.23
N ALA A 26 9.62 -6.08 -4.07
CA ALA A 26 10.42 -6.04 -2.86
C ALA A 26 9.58 -5.65 -1.63
N ALA A 27 8.69 -4.65 -1.76
CA ALA A 27 7.79 -4.24 -0.68
C ALA A 27 6.85 -5.37 -0.29
N HIS A 28 6.20 -6.05 -1.24
CA HIS A 28 5.37 -7.22 -0.94
C HIS A 28 6.16 -8.37 -0.28
N LEU A 29 7.39 -8.62 -0.72
CA LEU A 29 8.25 -9.63 -0.11
C LEU A 29 8.64 -9.26 1.33
N GLU A 30 8.94 -7.99 1.59
CA GLU A 30 9.24 -7.51 2.95
C GLU A 30 8.03 -7.65 3.87
N LEU A 31 6.85 -7.24 3.42
CA LEU A 31 5.60 -7.40 4.18
C LEU A 31 5.30 -8.88 4.46
N ALA A 32 5.39 -9.74 3.44
CA ALA A 32 5.18 -11.18 3.61
C ALA A 32 6.16 -11.79 4.63
N LYS A 33 7.44 -11.36 4.65
CA LYS A 33 8.40 -11.82 5.65
C LYS A 33 8.08 -11.34 7.06
N LEU A 34 7.53 -10.14 7.19
CA LEU A 34 7.10 -9.61 8.49
C LEU A 34 5.87 -10.35 9.02
N GLU A 35 4.98 -10.81 8.13
CA GLU A 35 3.80 -11.62 8.45
C GLU A 35 4.12 -13.10 8.73
N ASP A 36 5.05 -13.69 7.99
CA ASP A 36 5.38 -15.14 8.00
C ASP A 36 6.28 -15.57 9.19
N THR A 37 6.47 -14.73 10.20
CA THR A 37 7.27 -15.13 11.37
C THR A 37 6.42 -15.37 12.59
N GLU A 38 6.33 -16.62 13.03
CA GLU A 38 5.92 -16.96 14.40
C GLU A 38 6.99 -16.42 15.36
N VAL A 39 6.74 -15.26 15.97
CA VAL A 39 7.64 -14.65 16.95
C VAL A 39 6.93 -14.37 18.27
N ASP A 40 7.62 -14.67 19.37
CA ASP A 40 7.14 -14.43 20.72
C ASP A 40 7.55 -13.05 21.25
N GLY A 41 6.67 -12.44 22.04
CA GLY A 41 7.01 -11.27 22.87
C GLY A 41 7.33 -10.00 22.07
N SER A 42 8.43 -9.32 22.42
CA SER A 42 8.78 -7.99 21.89
C SER A 42 9.09 -7.98 20.39
N GLU A 43 9.53 -9.10 19.83
CA GLU A 43 9.86 -9.19 18.40
C GLU A 43 8.60 -9.15 17.52
N ALA A 44 7.45 -9.61 18.03
CA ALA A 44 6.16 -9.44 17.36
C ALA A 44 5.77 -7.96 17.28
N LEU A 45 5.96 -7.20 18.36
CA LEU A 45 5.67 -5.77 18.40
C LEU A 45 6.58 -4.97 17.45
N GLU A 46 7.87 -5.31 17.36
CA GLU A 46 8.79 -4.68 16.41
C GLU A 46 8.33 -4.88 14.96
N LYS A 47 7.85 -6.08 14.61
CA LYS A 47 7.36 -6.37 13.25
C LYS A 47 6.07 -5.61 12.94
N VAL A 48 5.13 -5.58 13.89
CA VAL A 48 3.89 -4.80 13.74
C VAL A 48 4.20 -3.31 13.56
N MET A 49 5.22 -2.78 14.23
CA MET A 49 5.66 -1.39 14.04
C MET A 49 6.32 -1.14 12.68
N GLN A 50 7.02 -2.13 12.13
CA GLN A 50 7.69 -1.99 10.83
C GLN A 50 6.73 -2.02 9.64
N ILE A 51 5.59 -2.72 9.74
CA ILE A 51 4.63 -2.84 8.62
C ILE A 51 4.15 -1.46 8.13
N PRO A 52 3.61 -0.55 8.98
CA PRO A 52 3.22 0.78 8.56
C PRO A 52 4.37 1.57 7.95
N GLU A 53 5.55 1.51 8.55
CA GLU A 53 6.76 2.22 8.08
C GLU A 53 7.13 1.76 6.66
N LYS A 54 7.14 0.46 6.39
CA LYS A 54 7.44 -0.10 5.06
C LYS A 54 6.42 0.32 4.00
N MET A 55 5.14 0.39 4.36
CA MET A 55 4.10 0.87 3.46
C MET A 55 4.31 2.36 3.12
N VAL A 56 4.55 3.21 4.13
CA VAL A 56 4.82 4.64 3.95
C VAL A 56 6.06 4.86 3.08
N ASP A 57 7.16 4.18 3.39
CA ASP A 57 8.42 4.30 2.65
C ASP A 57 8.25 3.92 1.17
N TYR A 58 7.51 2.84 0.89
CA TYR A 58 7.19 2.44 -0.47
C TYR A 58 6.40 3.52 -1.22
N ILE A 59 5.33 4.05 -0.60
CA ILE A 59 4.47 5.07 -1.21
C ILE A 59 5.30 6.32 -1.51
N VAL A 60 6.08 6.80 -0.54
CA VAL A 60 6.95 7.98 -0.67
C VAL A 60 7.99 7.78 -1.77
N ASP A 61 8.63 6.62 -1.85
CA ASP A 61 9.69 6.37 -2.82
C ASP A 61 9.16 6.19 -4.26
N ILE A 62 8.04 5.48 -4.44
CA ILE A 62 7.42 5.30 -5.76
C ILE A 62 6.86 6.62 -6.29
N MET A 63 6.15 7.36 -5.43
CA MET A 63 5.50 8.61 -5.82
C MET A 63 6.41 9.83 -5.66
N LYS A 64 7.66 9.63 -5.23
CA LYS A 64 8.64 10.72 -5.05
C LYS A 64 8.07 11.86 -4.22
N LEU A 65 7.36 11.49 -3.16
CA LEU A 65 6.74 12.45 -2.27
C LEU A 65 7.80 13.19 -1.45
N LYS A 66 7.46 14.41 -1.02
CA LYS A 66 8.27 15.20 -0.11
C LYS A 66 7.91 14.85 1.34
N GLU A 67 8.74 15.31 2.27
CA GLU A 67 8.61 15.09 3.72
C GLU A 67 7.22 15.47 4.26
N ASP A 68 6.64 16.58 3.76
CA ASP A 68 5.27 17.04 4.05
C ASP A 68 4.17 16.01 3.80
N SER A 69 4.43 15.05 2.92
CA SER A 69 3.48 14.01 2.53
C SER A 69 3.75 12.72 3.29
N ARG A 70 4.99 12.52 3.74
CA ARG A 70 5.37 11.42 4.62
C ARG A 70 4.72 11.60 5.98
N GLU A 71 4.83 12.78 6.58
CA GLU A 71 4.16 13.10 7.84
C GLU A 71 2.65 12.85 7.76
N LYS A 72 2.01 13.29 6.67
CA LYS A 72 0.57 13.02 6.45
C LYS A 72 0.22 11.55 6.32
N LEU A 73 1.12 10.73 5.75
CA LEU A 73 0.91 9.29 5.67
C LEU A 73 1.07 8.62 7.04
N GLU A 74 1.93 9.15 7.91
CA GLU A 74 2.13 8.65 9.27
C GLU A 74 1.01 9.07 10.23
N GLU A 75 0.31 10.17 9.94
CA GLU A 75 -0.88 10.62 10.69
C GLU A 75 -2.19 9.93 10.23
N MET A 76 -2.16 9.17 9.13
CA MET A 76 -3.32 8.46 8.59
C MET A 76 -3.63 7.18 9.37
N GLU A 77 -4.89 6.75 9.28
CA GLU A 77 -5.27 5.43 9.79
C GLU A 77 -4.58 4.33 8.97
N MET A 78 -4.24 3.21 9.63
CA MET A 78 -3.55 2.09 8.98
C MET A 78 -4.33 1.54 7.76
N GLU A 79 -5.65 1.57 7.83
CA GLU A 79 -6.54 1.21 6.73
C GLU A 79 -6.30 2.10 5.50
N GLU A 80 -6.24 3.43 5.69
CA GLU A 80 -5.98 4.39 4.61
C GLU A 80 -4.60 4.16 3.99
N VAL A 81 -3.56 3.94 4.81
CA VAL A 81 -2.20 3.66 4.32
C VAL A 81 -2.17 2.36 3.51
N THR A 82 -2.87 1.32 3.98
CA THR A 82 -2.98 0.03 3.29
C THR A 82 -3.72 0.16 1.96
N GLU A 83 -4.81 0.93 1.93
CA GLU A 83 -5.54 1.21 0.70
C GLU A 83 -4.67 1.93 -0.34
N ILE A 84 -3.90 2.92 0.08
CA ILE A 84 -2.99 3.66 -0.79
C ILE A 84 -1.89 2.73 -1.31
N PHE A 85 -1.28 1.93 -0.43
CA PHE A 85 -0.27 0.95 -0.80
C PHE A 85 -0.79 0.00 -1.87
N SER A 86 -1.97 -0.61 -1.63
CA SER A 86 -2.63 -1.55 -2.54
C SER A 86 -2.99 -0.91 -3.89
N TYR A 87 -3.51 0.32 -3.87
CA TYR A 87 -3.81 1.05 -5.10
C TYR A 87 -2.54 1.30 -5.92
N VAL A 88 -1.48 1.84 -5.30
CA VAL A 88 -0.22 2.17 -5.98
C VAL A 88 0.46 0.93 -6.53
N SER A 89 0.51 -0.16 -5.75
CA SER A 89 1.12 -1.43 -6.18
C SER A 89 0.32 -2.07 -7.32
N SER A 90 -1.01 -2.15 -7.22
CA SER A 90 -1.87 -2.72 -8.26
C SER A 90 -1.73 -1.96 -9.59
N ARG A 91 -1.72 -0.62 -9.54
CA ARG A 91 -1.49 0.21 -10.73
C ARG A 91 -0.12 -0.07 -11.36
N LEU A 92 0.92 -0.23 -10.55
CA LEU A 92 2.28 -0.53 -11.03
C LEU A 92 2.42 -1.94 -11.61
N MET A 93 1.63 -2.90 -11.12
CA MET A 93 1.54 -4.25 -11.68
C MET A 93 0.67 -4.32 -12.94
N GLY A 94 0.03 -3.22 -13.34
CA GLY A 94 -0.69 -3.09 -14.60
C GLY A 94 -2.20 -3.08 -14.48
N ALA A 95 -2.77 -3.09 -13.26
CA ALA A 95 -4.20 -2.96 -13.09
C ALA A 95 -4.71 -1.57 -13.52
N SER A 96 -5.87 -1.52 -14.15
CA SER A 96 -6.54 -0.25 -14.41
C SER A 96 -7.28 0.25 -13.17
N ASP A 97 -7.62 1.53 -13.11
CA ASP A 97 -8.44 2.06 -12.01
C ASP A 97 -9.80 1.35 -11.93
N ALA A 98 -10.37 0.98 -13.09
CA ALA A 98 -11.63 0.23 -13.18
C ALA A 98 -11.52 -1.20 -12.66
N ASP A 99 -10.38 -1.87 -12.87
CA ASP A 99 -10.16 -3.22 -12.33
C ASP A 99 -10.03 -3.19 -10.81
N ILE A 100 -9.35 -2.17 -10.27
CA ILE A 100 -9.20 -1.98 -8.82
C ILE A 100 -10.54 -1.65 -8.18
N GLU A 101 -11.34 -0.77 -8.78
CA GLU A 101 -12.68 -0.42 -8.28
C GLU A 101 -13.60 -1.64 -8.23
N LYS A 102 -13.65 -2.44 -9.31
CA LYS A 102 -14.39 -3.71 -9.32
C LYS A 102 -13.90 -4.70 -8.26
N ALA A 103 -12.60 -4.77 -8.03
CA ALA A 103 -12.04 -5.65 -7.00
C ALA A 103 -12.48 -5.23 -5.59
N LYS A 104 -12.57 -3.90 -5.33
CA LYS A 104 -13.10 -3.38 -4.07
C LYS A 104 -14.58 -3.70 -3.90
N GLU A 105 -15.41 -3.41 -4.91
CA GLU A 105 -16.86 -3.68 -4.87
C GLU A 105 -17.15 -5.17 -4.63
N ASN A 106 -16.42 -6.07 -5.29
CA ASN A 106 -16.60 -7.51 -5.11
C ASN A 106 -16.18 -8.00 -3.71
N ASN A 107 -15.14 -7.38 -3.12
CA ASN A 107 -14.69 -7.73 -1.78
C ASN A 107 -15.67 -7.25 -0.70
N GLU A 108 -16.23 -6.05 -0.87
CA GLU A 108 -17.28 -5.51 0.00
C GLU A 108 -18.57 -6.34 -0.09
N GLN A 109 -18.95 -6.78 -1.30
CA GLN A 109 -20.11 -7.66 -1.50
C GLN A 109 -19.89 -9.06 -0.90
N GLY A 110 -18.68 -9.62 -0.99
CA GLY A 110 -18.35 -10.90 -0.37
C GLY A 110 -18.50 -10.90 1.16
N LEU A 111 -17.98 -9.86 1.83
CA LEU A 111 -18.10 -9.69 3.28
C LEU A 111 -19.56 -9.45 3.74
N ALA A 112 -20.37 -8.77 2.91
CA ALA A 112 -21.79 -8.56 3.19
C ALA A 112 -22.61 -9.87 3.08
N GLN A 113 -22.25 -10.77 2.17
CA GLN A 113 -22.93 -12.06 1.99
C GLN A 113 -22.54 -13.12 3.04
N GLU A 114 -21.36 -13.04 3.65
CA GLU A 114 -20.95 -13.94 4.73
C GLU A 114 -21.48 -13.52 6.12
N SER A 115 -22.17 -12.37 6.19
CA SER A 115 -22.72 -11.81 7.44
C SER A 115 -24.22 -12.08 7.64
N GLU A 116 -24.87 -12.87 6.78
CA GLU A 116 -26.28 -13.32 6.88
C GLU A 116 -26.39 -14.80 7.29
#